data_AF-A0A7S3GV38-F1
#
_entry.id   AF-A0A7S3GV38-F1
#
_cell.length_a   1.000
_cell.length_b   1.000
_cell.length_c   1.000
_cell.angle_alpha   90.00
_cell.angle_beta   90.00
_cell.angle_gamma   90.00
#
_symmetry.space_group_name_H-M   'P 1'
#
loop_
_entity.id
_entity.type
_entity.pdbx_description
1 polymer ?
#
loop_
_entity_poly.entity_id
_entity_poly.type
_entity_poly.pdbx_seq_one_letter_code
_entity_poly.pdbx_strand_id
1 'polypeptide(L)'
;RDEYSAASAPAAPAFKAMELEVAQRIARETALAAIGSEDELDLDSPLMDMGLDSLSAIAFREQLISSSGLKVPSSLVFDYPSLQAIAEYLVEVSAESPAGI
;
A
#
# COMPACT_ATOMS: atom_id res chain seq x y z
N ARG A 1 27.90 14.12 -13.55
CA ARG A 1 26.66 13.34 -13.57
C ARG A 1 25.84 13.73 -12.35
N ASP A 2 25.46 15.00 -12.36
CA ASP A 2 24.14 15.54 -12.06
C ASP A 2 23.35 14.88 -10.92
N GLU A 3 23.41 15.57 -9.78
CA GLU A 3 22.31 15.91 -8.87
C GLU A 3 21.08 14.98 -8.84
N TYR A 4 21.02 14.14 -7.79
CA TYR A 4 19.75 13.89 -7.11
C TYR A 4 19.65 14.82 -5.90
N SER A 5 19.59 16.12 -6.21
CA SER A 5 19.10 17.14 -5.29
C SER A 5 17.60 17.27 -5.56
N ALA A 6 16.81 16.56 -4.77
CA ALA A 6 15.37 16.76 -4.73
C ALA A 6 14.89 16.65 -3.28
N ALA A 7 14.62 17.82 -2.72
CA ALA A 7 13.74 18.10 -1.61
C ALA A 7 13.97 17.34 -0.30
N SER A 8 14.80 17.96 0.55
CA SER A 8 14.40 18.10 1.95
C SER A 8 13.05 18.84 1.97
N ALA A 9 11.94 18.11 1.92
CA ALA A 9 10.62 18.68 2.15
C ALA A 9 10.58 19.21 3.60
N PRO A 10 10.07 20.42 3.85
CA PRO A 10 9.85 20.87 5.22
C PRO A 10 8.87 19.90 5.87
N ALA A 11 9.18 19.45 7.08
CA ALA A 11 8.30 18.61 7.88
C ALA A 11 6.89 19.23 7.89
N ALA A 12 6.00 18.62 7.10
CA ALA A 12 4.58 18.91 7.14
C ALA A 12 4.10 18.76 8.60
N PRO A 13 3.03 19.46 9.02
CA PRO A 13 2.46 19.22 10.34
C PRO A 13 2.27 17.72 10.51
N ALA A 14 2.71 17.17 11.65
CA ALA A 14 2.67 15.74 11.93
C ALA A 14 1.21 15.25 11.98
N PHE A 15 0.62 14.99 10.81
CA PHE A 15 -0.45 14.02 10.69
C PHE A 15 0.12 12.72 11.23
N LYS A 16 -0.63 12.04 12.10
CA LYS A 16 -0.18 10.75 12.61
C LYS A 16 -0.12 9.81 11.40
N ALA A 17 1.10 9.54 10.92
CA ALA A 17 1.34 8.56 9.87
C ALA A 17 0.70 7.24 10.28
N MET A 18 0.20 6.50 9.30
CA MET A 18 -0.30 5.15 9.52
C MET A 18 0.81 4.33 10.17
N GLU A 19 0.49 3.61 11.25
CA GLU A 19 1.44 2.69 11.87
C GLU A 19 1.64 1.49 10.93
N LEU A 20 2.88 1.00 10.79
CA LEU A 20 3.20 -0.09 9.85
C LEU A 20 2.35 -1.33 10.10
N GLU A 21 2.09 -1.69 11.35
CA GLU A 21 1.22 -2.82 11.71
C GLU A 21 -0.22 -2.62 11.22
N VAL A 22 -0.72 -1.38 11.23
CA VAL A 22 -2.05 -1.05 10.70
C VAL A 22 -2.07 -1.16 9.18
N ALA A 23 -1.02 -0.67 8.51
CA ALA A 23 -0.87 -0.77 7.07
C ALA A 23 -0.78 -2.23 6.60
N GLN A 24 0.01 -3.05 7.30
CA GLN A 24 0.12 -4.50 7.05
C GLN A 24 -1.23 -5.20 7.23
N ARG A 25 -1.97 -4.87 8.30
CA ARG A 25 -3.31 -5.44 8.52
C ARG A 25 -4.26 -5.08 7.37
N ILE A 26 -4.33 -3.80 6.99
CA ILE A 26 -5.19 -3.35 5.89
C ILE A 26 -4.81 -4.05 4.59
N ALA A 27 -3.51 -4.11 4.25
CA ALA A 27 -3.04 -4.77 3.04
C ALA A 27 -3.41 -6.27 3.05
N ARG A 28 -3.22 -6.97 4.18
CA ARG A 28 -3.57 -8.38 4.30
C ARG A 28 -5.07 -8.63 4.17
N GLU A 29 -5.89 -7.89 4.92
CA GLU A 29 -7.36 -8.04 4.91
C GLU A 29 -7.95 -7.77 3.51
N THR A 30 -7.48 -6.72 2.85
CA THR A 30 -7.94 -6.37 1.50
C THR A 30 -7.45 -7.36 0.45
N ALA A 31 -6.24 -7.91 0.59
CA ALA A 31 -5.74 -8.95 -0.30
C ALA A 31 -6.56 -10.24 -0.16
N LEU A 32 -6.83 -10.67 1.09
CA LEU A 32 -7.67 -11.84 1.37
C LEU A 32 -9.08 -11.70 0.78
N ALA A 33 -9.70 -10.53 0.98
CA ALA A 33 -11.00 -10.24 0.40
C ALA A 33 -10.98 -10.26 -1.15
N ALA A 34 -9.89 -9.82 -1.78
CA ALA A 34 -9.75 -9.77 -3.23
C ALA A 34 -9.52 -11.15 -3.86
N ILE A 35 -8.72 -12.02 -3.23
CA ILE A 35 -8.48 -13.40 -3.69
C ILE A 35 -9.58 -14.38 -3.23
N GLY A 36 -10.45 -13.95 -2.32
CA GLY A 36 -11.51 -14.79 -1.76
C GLY A 36 -10.99 -15.94 -0.90
N SER A 37 -9.86 -15.74 -0.22
CA SER A 37 -9.25 -16.74 0.67
C SER A 37 -9.35 -16.27 2.12
N GLU A 38 -9.37 -17.22 3.05
CA GLU A 38 -9.37 -16.98 4.50
C GLU A 38 -8.04 -17.38 5.15
N ASP A 39 -7.11 -17.88 4.33
CA ASP A 39 -5.80 -18.37 4.77
C ASP A 39 -4.86 -17.25 5.24
N GLU A 40 -3.83 -17.63 5.98
CA GLU A 40 -2.80 -16.69 6.38
C GLU A 40 -1.89 -16.36 5.20
N LEU A 41 -1.80 -15.06 4.90
CA LEU A 41 -0.93 -14.52 3.86
C LEU A 41 0.42 -14.13 4.45
N ASP A 42 1.49 -14.60 3.81
CA ASP A 42 2.86 -14.21 4.12
C ASP A 42 3.14 -12.80 3.58
N LEU A 43 3.75 -11.94 4.40
CA LEU A 43 3.93 -10.53 4.04
C LEU A 43 5.08 -10.30 3.05
N ASP A 44 6.06 -11.18 3.04
CA ASP A 44 7.26 -11.11 2.19
C ASP A 44 7.06 -11.82 0.84
N SER A 45 6.02 -12.67 0.76
CA SER A 45 5.71 -13.43 -0.44
C SER A 45 5.09 -12.58 -1.54
N PRO A 46 5.37 -12.89 -2.82
CA PRO A 46 4.72 -12.22 -3.94
C PRO A 46 3.22 -12.48 -3.94
N LEU A 47 2.43 -11.41 -4.08
CA LEU A 47 0.97 -11.46 -4.16
C LEU A 47 0.47 -12.41 -5.26
N MET A 48 1.18 -12.47 -6.38
CA MET A 48 0.84 -13.36 -7.49
C MET A 48 0.98 -14.85 -7.12
N ASP A 49 1.98 -15.20 -6.32
CA ASP A 49 2.18 -16.58 -5.84
C ASP A 49 1.10 -16.96 -4.82
N MET A 50 0.51 -15.97 -4.15
CA MET A 50 -0.58 -16.13 -3.18
C MET A 50 -1.97 -16.18 -3.83
N GLY A 51 -2.05 -16.07 -5.16
CA GLY A 51 -3.29 -16.16 -5.92
C GLY A 51 -3.90 -14.81 -6.33
N LEU A 52 -3.18 -13.70 -6.15
CA LEU A 52 -3.61 -12.41 -6.70
C LEU A 52 -3.34 -12.36 -8.21
N ASP A 53 -4.43 -12.30 -8.98
CA ASP A 53 -4.42 -12.15 -10.44
C ASP A 53 -4.67 -10.70 -10.88
N SER A 54 -4.75 -10.46 -12.19
CA SER A 54 -4.96 -9.11 -12.73
C SER A 54 -6.32 -8.49 -12.38
N LEU A 55 -7.37 -9.31 -12.19
CA LEU A 55 -8.72 -8.81 -11.88
C LEU A 55 -8.86 -8.54 -10.39
N SER A 56 -8.41 -9.47 -9.56
CA SER A 56 -8.34 -9.34 -8.10
C SER A 56 -7.36 -8.23 -7.68
N ALA A 57 -6.30 -7.95 -8.43
CA ALA A 57 -5.43 -6.79 -8.19
C ALA A 57 -6.20 -5.45 -8.28
N ILE A 58 -7.17 -5.34 -9.19
CA ILE A 58 -8.02 -4.15 -9.30
C ILE A 58 -8.94 -4.07 -8.08
N ALA A 59 -9.58 -5.17 -7.69
CA ALA A 59 -10.45 -5.21 -6.51
C ALA A 59 -9.67 -4.89 -5.22
N PHE A 60 -8.49 -5.48 -5.07
CA PHE A 60 -7.55 -5.23 -3.99
C PHE A 60 -7.19 -3.75 -3.89
N ARG A 61 -6.84 -3.11 -5.01
CA ARG A 61 -6.57 -1.67 -5.06
C ARG A 61 -7.78 -0.84 -4.62
N GLU A 62 -8.97 -1.12 -5.15
CA GLU A 62 -10.18 -0.37 -4.80
C GLU A 62 -10.48 -0.50 -3.30
N GLN A 63 -10.31 -1.71 -2.74
CA GLN A 63 -10.45 -1.92 -1.30
C GLN A 63 -9.37 -1.20 -0.49
N LEU A 64 -8.10 -1.22 -0.93
CA LEU A 64 -7.03 -0.46 -0.31
C LEU A 64 -7.36 1.04 -0.23
N ILE A 65 -7.85 1.63 -1.32
CA ILE A 65 -8.28 3.04 -1.35
C ILE A 65 -9.41 3.26 -0.35
N SER A 66 -10.42 2.38 -0.36
CA SER A 66 -11.58 2.52 0.53
C SER A 66 -11.23 2.35 2.01
N SER A 67 -10.29 1.47 2.36
CA SER A 67 -9.90 1.16 3.74
C SER A 67 -8.85 2.13 4.29
N SER A 68 -7.91 2.58 3.45
CA SER A 68 -6.86 3.53 3.86
C SER A 68 -7.25 4.99 3.66
N GLY A 69 -8.20 5.28 2.76
CA GLY A 69 -8.51 6.64 2.32
C GLY A 69 -7.41 7.28 1.45
N LEU A 70 -6.37 6.52 1.09
CA LEU A 70 -5.22 7.01 0.31
C LEU A 70 -5.41 6.73 -1.18
N LYS A 71 -4.79 7.56 -2.02
CA LYS A 71 -4.71 7.30 -3.46
C LYS A 71 -3.54 6.36 -3.73
N VAL A 72 -3.84 5.19 -4.30
CA VAL A 72 -2.83 4.22 -4.73
C VAL A 72 -2.81 4.10 -6.27
N PRO A 73 -1.61 4.03 -6.88
CA PRO A 73 -1.46 3.85 -8.33
C PRO A 73 -1.94 2.47 -8.77
N SER A 74 -2.34 2.34 -10.03
CA SER A 74 -2.74 1.05 -10.62
C SER A 74 -1.55 0.10 -10.81
N SER A 75 -0.34 0.63 -10.90
CA SER A 75 0.89 -0.14 -10.98
C SER A 75 1.36 -0.67 -9.62
N LEU A 76 0.68 -0.34 -8.51
CA LEU A 76 1.14 -0.65 -7.14
C LEU A 76 1.53 -2.12 -6.96
N VAL A 77 0.71 -3.06 -7.41
CA VAL A 77 0.98 -4.51 -7.28
C VAL A 77 2.20 -4.95 -8.11
N PHE A 78 2.54 -4.22 -9.16
CA PHE A 78 3.73 -4.48 -9.98
C PHE A 78 4.99 -3.82 -9.41
N ASP A 79 4.86 -2.61 -8.87
CA ASP A 79 5.97 -1.88 -8.24
C ASP A 79 6.32 -2.47 -6.85
N TYR A 80 5.30 -2.92 -6.12
CA TYR A 80 5.36 -3.48 -4.77
C TYR A 80 4.68 -4.85 -4.76
N PRO A 81 5.37 -5.92 -5.19
CA PRO A 81 4.77 -7.22 -5.38
C PRO A 81 4.47 -7.97 -4.06
N SER A 82 4.81 -7.41 -2.89
CA SER A 82 4.56 -8.02 -1.58
C SER A 82 3.70 -7.12 -0.69
N LEU A 83 2.99 -7.74 0.26
CA LEU A 83 2.18 -7.00 1.24
C LEU A 83 3.02 -6.10 2.13
N GLN A 84 4.24 -6.54 2.48
CA GLN A 84 5.19 -5.76 3.25
C GLN A 84 5.54 -4.45 2.53
N ALA A 85 5.88 -4.53 1.25
CA ALA A 85 6.27 -3.38 0.45
C ALA A 85 5.11 -2.41 0.22
N ILE A 86 3.88 -2.94 0.04
CA ILE A 86 2.66 -2.13 -0.03
C ILE A 86 2.38 -1.43 1.29
N ALA A 87 2.55 -2.12 2.42
CA ALA A 87 2.32 -1.53 3.74
C ALA A 87 3.29 -0.36 3.98
N GLU A 88 4.57 -0.52 3.64
CA GLU A 88 5.56 0.56 3.71
C GLU A 88 5.17 1.75 2.83
N TYR A 89 4.72 1.50 1.60
CA TYR A 89 4.21 2.55 0.72
C TYR A 89 3.02 3.30 1.32
N LEU A 90 2.07 2.61 1.95
CA LEU A 90 0.92 3.25 2.60
C LEU A 90 1.36 4.13 3.78
N VAL A 91 2.35 3.68 4.57
CA VAL A 91 2.92 4.48 5.66
C VAL A 91 3.56 5.76 5.11
N GLU A 92 4.37 5.63 4.07
CA GLU A 92 5.04 6.75 3.41
C GLU A 92 4.02 7.78 2.86
N VAL A 93 3.07 7.32 2.04
CA VAL A 93 2.04 8.20 1.45
C VAL A 93 1.14 8.84 2.51
N SER A 94 0.86 8.14 3.62
CA SER A 94 0.07 8.70 4.73
C SER A 94 0.80 9.83 5.46
N ALA A 95 2.14 9.81 5.47
CA ALA A 95 2.95 10.87 6.05
C ALA A 95 3.06 12.08 5.10
N GLU A 96 3.01 11.84 3.79
CA GLU A 96 3.16 12.87 2.76
C GLU A 96 1.84 13.53 2.34
N SER A 97 0.68 12.90 2.58
CA SER A 97 -0.63 13.46 2.20
C SER A 97 -1.34 14.17 3.35
N PRO A 98 -1.27 15.51 3.46
CA PRO A 98 -2.29 16.29 4.14
C PRO A 98 -3.53 16.30 3.24
N ALA A 99 -4.44 15.34 3.44
CA ALA A 99 -5.80 15.30 2.87
C ALA A 99 -6.05 16.29 1.71
N GLY A 100 -5.84 15.84 0.47
CA GLY A 100 -6.19 16.64 -0.70
C GLY A 100 -7.70 16.74 -0.87
N ILE A 101 -8.27 17.82 -0.30
CA ILE A 101 -9.44 18.63 -0.72
C ILE A 101 -10.69 17.87 -1.18
#